data_AF-A0A934NBW8-F1
#
_entry.id   AF-A0A934NBW8-F1
#
_cell.length_a   1.000
_cell.length_b   1.000
_cell.length_c   1.000
_cell.angle_alpha   90.00
_cell.angle_beta   90.00
_cell.angle_gamma   90.00
#
_symmetry.space_group_name_H-M   'P 1'
#
loop_
_entity.id
_entity.type
_entity.pdbx_description
1 polymer ?
#
loop_
_entity_poly.entity_id
_entity_poly.type
_entity_poly.pdbx_seq_one_letter_code
_entity_poly.pdbx_strand_id
1 'polypeptide(L)'
;MSSTKPWALKLLAFLACSTASLSAVTDVHAAAAATVVLSRASGTAGTPVTATYTAPGCGGGVAATVAFALDDFTGHQFGTTTMNPATCSASLTFPVAGSAGGHRIVGYVANSGAPVASAPFTILAAPPAPPPTPEPTPTPTPTPIPTPTLTPTPTATPAAAAQSSSGIVNSLLVPGLIAIIALLIIAVVVLLVLLRRRRSRDDLGTGPPPGA
;
A
#
# COMPACT_ATOMS: atom_id res chain seq x y z
N MET A 1 -69.82 50.86 -45.05
CA MET A 1 -68.64 50.30 -45.74
C MET A 1 -67.43 51.12 -45.28
N SER A 2 -66.50 50.53 -44.51
CA SER A 2 -65.23 49.92 -44.95
C SER A 2 -64.24 50.93 -45.58
N SER A 3 -62.92 50.88 -45.37
CA SER A 3 -62.07 49.85 -44.74
C SER A 3 -60.81 50.48 -44.12
N THR A 4 -60.53 50.22 -42.84
CA THR A 4 -59.29 50.65 -42.17
C THR A 4 -58.13 49.71 -42.52
N LYS A 5 -57.06 50.23 -43.15
CA LYS A 5 -55.92 49.46 -43.69
C LYS A 5 -55.16 48.67 -42.59
N PRO A 6 -55.08 47.32 -42.65
CA PRO A 6 -54.50 46.49 -41.60
C PRO A 6 -53.00 46.20 -41.81
N TRP A 7 -52.17 47.22 -42.04
CA TRP A 7 -50.71 47.01 -42.26
C TRP A 7 -49.89 47.11 -40.96
N ALA A 8 -50.26 48.00 -40.03
CA ALA A 8 -49.49 48.26 -38.80
C ALA A 8 -49.27 47.02 -37.91
N LEU A 9 -50.18 46.04 -37.96
CA LEU A 9 -50.14 44.86 -37.07
C LEU A 9 -49.19 43.74 -37.54
N LYS A 10 -48.74 43.75 -38.80
CA LYS A 10 -47.80 42.72 -39.31
C LYS A 10 -46.34 43.00 -38.96
N LEU A 11 -45.98 44.24 -38.63
CA LEU A 11 -44.60 44.63 -38.31
C LEU A 11 -44.18 44.25 -36.88
N LEU A 12 -45.11 44.22 -35.93
CA LEU A 12 -44.84 43.81 -34.55
C LEU A 12 -44.64 42.29 -34.40
N ALA A 13 -45.19 41.48 -35.31
CA ALA A 13 -45.01 40.02 -35.30
C ALA A 13 -43.61 39.57 -35.77
N PHE A 14 -42.97 40.32 -36.68
CA PHE A 14 -41.62 40.00 -37.14
C PHE A 14 -40.53 40.41 -36.14
N LEU A 15 -40.72 41.49 -35.38
CA LEU A 15 -39.72 41.92 -34.39
C LEU A 15 -39.68 41.04 -33.12
N ALA A 16 -40.76 40.32 -32.83
CA ALA A 16 -40.79 39.28 -31.79
C ALA A 16 -40.19 37.94 -32.25
N CYS A 17 -40.10 37.70 -33.56
CA CYS A 17 -39.55 36.48 -34.16
C CYS A 17 -38.07 36.67 -34.58
N SER A 18 -37.29 37.38 -33.77
CA SER A 18 -35.84 37.55 -33.99
C SER A 18 -35.02 37.59 -32.70
N THR A 19 -35.65 37.76 -31.53
CA THR A 19 -35.00 37.58 -30.22
C THR A 19 -35.11 36.14 -29.70
N ALA A 20 -36.06 35.33 -30.22
CA ALA A 20 -36.20 33.91 -29.85
C ALA A 20 -35.11 32.99 -30.45
N SER A 21 -34.32 33.49 -31.42
CA SER A 21 -33.35 32.69 -32.17
C SER A 21 -31.90 32.79 -31.63
N LEU A 22 -31.65 33.62 -30.61
CA LEU A 22 -30.30 33.83 -30.07
C LEU A 22 -30.07 33.28 -28.64
N SER A 23 -30.99 32.45 -28.15
CA SER A 23 -30.77 31.62 -26.94
C SER A 23 -30.13 30.26 -27.26
N ALA A 24 -29.95 29.93 -28.54
CA ALA A 24 -29.56 28.59 -29.02
C ALA A 24 -28.08 28.45 -29.41
N VAL A 25 -27.21 29.40 -29.02
CA VAL A 25 -25.75 29.32 -29.25
C VAL A 25 -24.95 29.59 -27.96
N THR A 26 -25.56 29.25 -26.81
CA THR A 26 -24.79 28.87 -25.61
C THR A 26 -25.27 27.54 -25.03
N ASP A 27 -25.70 26.61 -25.90
CA ASP A 27 -25.31 25.21 -25.72
C ASP A 27 -23.80 25.09 -26.01
N VAL A 28 -23.01 25.77 -25.17
CA VAL A 28 -21.76 25.19 -24.70
C VAL A 28 -22.22 23.84 -24.18
N HIS A 29 -21.91 22.77 -24.92
CA HIS A 29 -22.23 21.42 -24.49
C HIS A 29 -21.83 21.35 -23.03
N ALA A 30 -22.79 21.02 -22.15
CA ALA A 30 -22.48 20.59 -20.81
C ALA A 30 -21.73 19.26 -20.96
N ALA A 31 -20.45 19.35 -21.35
CA ALA A 31 -19.53 18.26 -21.47
C ALA A 31 -19.55 17.63 -20.09
N ALA A 32 -20.17 16.44 -20.01
CA ALA A 32 -20.53 15.89 -18.72
C ALA A 32 -19.27 15.87 -17.83
N ALA A 33 -19.41 16.29 -16.58
CA ALA A 33 -18.25 16.27 -15.70
C ALA A 33 -17.78 14.81 -15.57
N ALA A 34 -16.47 14.59 -15.48
CA ALA A 34 -16.00 13.30 -15.01
C ALA A 34 -16.52 13.07 -13.58
N THR A 35 -16.78 11.81 -13.23
CA THR A 35 -17.37 11.42 -11.95
C THR A 35 -16.53 10.34 -11.29
N VAL A 36 -16.44 10.39 -9.97
CA VAL A 36 -15.88 9.30 -9.15
C VAL A 36 -17.01 8.74 -8.30
N VAL A 37 -17.22 7.42 -8.36
CA VAL A 37 -18.15 6.68 -7.52
C VAL A 37 -17.34 5.72 -6.64
N LEU A 38 -17.59 5.74 -5.33
CA LEU A 38 -16.91 4.89 -4.35
C LEU A 38 -17.84 3.76 -3.89
N SER A 39 -17.29 2.56 -3.67
CA SER A 39 -18.05 1.46 -3.07
C SER A 39 -18.43 1.69 -1.59
N ARG A 40 -17.84 2.70 -0.95
CA ARG A 40 -18.18 3.20 0.39
C ARG A 40 -17.65 4.63 0.58
N ALA A 41 -18.35 5.44 1.36
CA ALA A 41 -17.96 6.81 1.69
C ALA A 41 -17.05 6.93 2.94
N SER A 42 -16.77 5.82 3.63
CA SER A 42 -15.91 5.82 4.82
C SER A 42 -15.29 4.45 5.12
N GLY A 43 -14.23 4.44 5.92
CA GLY A 43 -13.57 3.22 6.43
C GLY A 43 -12.36 3.55 7.30
N THR A 44 -11.90 2.60 8.11
CA THR A 44 -10.60 2.74 8.81
C THR A 44 -9.44 2.59 7.83
N ALA A 45 -8.25 3.06 8.19
CA ALA A 45 -7.02 2.75 7.44
C ALA A 45 -6.90 1.22 7.20
N GLY A 46 -6.44 0.84 6.01
CA GLY A 46 -6.38 -0.55 5.53
C GLY A 46 -7.69 -1.08 4.92
N THR A 47 -8.83 -0.38 5.05
CA THR A 47 -10.10 -0.82 4.47
C THR A 47 -10.02 -0.81 2.93
N PRO A 48 -10.36 -1.91 2.22
CA PRO A 48 -10.43 -1.88 0.77
C PRO A 48 -11.61 -1.03 0.29
N VAL A 49 -11.32 -0.07 -0.58
CA VAL A 49 -12.30 0.79 -1.26
C VAL A 49 -12.12 0.61 -2.76
N THR A 50 -13.23 0.48 -3.48
CA THR A 50 -13.24 0.47 -4.95
C THR A 50 -13.70 1.84 -5.41
N ALA A 51 -12.85 2.54 -6.15
CA ALA A 51 -13.21 3.78 -6.83
C ALA A 51 -13.42 3.49 -8.32
N THR A 52 -14.52 3.99 -8.87
CA THR A 52 -14.84 3.95 -10.30
C THR A 52 -14.86 5.37 -10.83
N TYR A 53 -13.92 5.69 -11.70
CA TYR A 53 -13.87 6.93 -12.45
C TYR A 53 -14.55 6.73 -13.80
N THR A 54 -15.40 7.67 -14.19
CA THR A 54 -16.07 7.70 -15.50
C THR A 54 -15.91 9.09 -16.08
N ALA A 55 -15.41 9.18 -17.33
CA ALA A 55 -15.29 10.43 -18.07
C ALA A 55 -16.04 10.32 -19.40
N PRO A 56 -16.60 11.42 -19.95
CA PRO A 56 -17.10 11.43 -21.32
C PRO A 56 -15.98 11.70 -22.32
N GLY A 57 -16.25 11.42 -23.59
CA GLY A 57 -15.34 11.71 -24.70
C GLY A 57 -14.24 10.67 -24.94
N CYS A 58 -14.24 9.53 -24.22
CA CYS A 58 -13.21 8.49 -24.34
C CYS A 58 -13.29 7.65 -25.63
N GLY A 59 -14.23 7.96 -26.54
CA GLY A 59 -14.52 7.20 -27.77
C GLY A 59 -13.45 7.23 -28.87
N GLY A 60 -12.22 7.63 -28.56
CA GLY A 60 -11.09 7.67 -29.50
C GLY A 60 -10.28 6.36 -29.60
N GLY A 61 -10.66 5.30 -28.88
CA GLY A 61 -9.98 4.00 -28.91
C GLY A 61 -8.61 3.95 -28.22
N VAL A 62 -8.07 5.09 -27.79
CA VAL A 62 -6.81 5.18 -27.04
C VAL A 62 -7.06 4.80 -25.57
N ALA A 63 -6.36 3.78 -25.08
CA ALA A 63 -6.39 3.40 -23.68
C ALA A 63 -5.70 4.49 -22.83
N ALA A 64 -6.48 5.16 -21.97
CA ALA A 64 -5.93 6.17 -21.06
C ALA A 64 -5.66 5.58 -19.67
N THR A 65 -4.59 6.03 -19.02
CA THR A 65 -4.26 5.63 -17.65
C THR A 65 -4.96 6.56 -16.66
N VAL A 66 -5.80 6.01 -15.80
CA VAL A 66 -6.47 6.74 -14.72
C VAL A 66 -5.75 6.48 -13.41
N ALA A 67 -5.40 7.54 -12.69
CA ALA A 67 -4.80 7.50 -11.36
C ALA A 67 -5.84 7.85 -10.29
N PHE A 68 -5.70 7.24 -9.12
CA PHE A 68 -6.48 7.59 -7.93
C PHE A 68 -5.57 8.09 -6.82
N ALA A 69 -5.97 9.17 -6.14
CA ALA A 69 -5.20 9.78 -5.06
C ALA A 69 -6.10 10.26 -3.91
N LEU A 70 -5.53 10.40 -2.71
CA LEU A 70 -6.17 11.05 -1.57
C LEU A 70 -5.82 12.54 -1.55
N ASP A 71 -6.85 13.36 -1.43
CA ASP A 71 -6.89 14.82 -1.38
C ASP A 71 -6.32 15.55 -2.61
N ASP A 72 -5.12 15.23 -3.06
CA ASP A 72 -4.48 15.88 -4.19
C ASP A 72 -3.69 14.90 -5.07
N PHE A 73 -3.48 15.25 -6.34
CA PHE A 73 -2.74 14.44 -7.30
C PHE A 73 -1.22 14.35 -7.00
N THR A 74 -0.66 15.26 -6.19
CA THR A 74 0.78 15.30 -5.87
C THR A 74 1.21 14.46 -4.67
N GLY A 75 0.30 14.07 -3.78
CA GLY A 75 0.62 13.49 -2.47
C GLY A 75 0.50 11.96 -2.40
N HIS A 76 -0.71 11.48 -2.07
CA HIS A 76 -0.95 10.07 -1.75
C HIS A 76 -1.69 9.36 -2.89
N GLN A 77 -0.95 8.83 -3.86
CA GLN A 77 -1.52 8.01 -4.93
C GLN A 77 -1.74 6.57 -4.47
N PHE A 78 -2.93 6.04 -4.72
CA PHE A 78 -3.29 4.64 -4.45
C PHE A 78 -2.84 3.70 -5.58
N GLY A 79 -2.65 4.24 -6.77
CA GLY A 79 -2.22 3.52 -7.97
C GLY A 79 -2.95 3.98 -9.22
N THR A 80 -2.70 3.25 -10.30
CA THR A 80 -3.25 3.53 -11.63
C THR A 80 -3.96 2.32 -12.22
N THR A 81 -5.00 2.54 -13.01
CA THR A 81 -5.70 1.51 -13.79
C THR A 81 -5.91 1.98 -15.22
N THR A 82 -6.12 1.06 -16.16
CA THR A 82 -6.42 1.40 -17.55
C THR A 82 -7.91 1.65 -17.71
N MET A 83 -8.28 2.77 -18.33
CA MET A 83 -9.66 3.08 -18.66
C MET A 83 -10.13 2.22 -19.83
N ASN A 84 -11.29 1.57 -19.67
CA ASN A 84 -11.94 0.82 -20.72
C ASN A 84 -12.53 1.79 -21.76
N PRO A 85 -12.07 1.77 -23.03
CA PRO A 85 -12.55 2.69 -24.06
C PRO A 85 -14.00 2.41 -24.50
N ALA A 86 -14.54 1.21 -24.25
CA ALA A 86 -15.92 0.87 -24.61
C ALA A 86 -16.94 1.42 -23.59
N THR A 87 -16.58 1.46 -22.30
CA THR A 87 -17.46 1.94 -21.22
C THR A 87 -17.06 3.31 -20.66
N CYS A 88 -15.98 3.89 -21.18
CA CYS A 88 -15.41 5.16 -20.74
C CYS A 88 -15.12 5.21 -19.22
N SER A 89 -14.82 4.05 -18.62
CA SER A 89 -14.73 3.89 -17.17
C SER A 89 -13.48 3.10 -16.73
N ALA A 90 -13.03 3.41 -15.52
CA ALA A 90 -11.81 2.92 -14.92
C ALA A 90 -12.09 2.59 -13.45
N SER A 91 -11.87 1.34 -13.02
CA SER A 91 -12.04 0.95 -11.61
C SER A 91 -10.74 0.44 -11.01
N LEU A 92 -10.48 0.83 -9.77
CA LEU A 92 -9.35 0.36 -8.96
C LEU A 92 -9.82 0.10 -7.53
N THR A 93 -9.39 -1.03 -6.96
CA THR A 93 -9.58 -1.34 -5.54
C THR A 93 -8.27 -1.17 -4.80
N PHE A 94 -8.27 -0.37 -3.73
CA PHE A 94 -7.08 -0.06 -2.94
C PHE A 94 -7.40 0.00 -1.44
N PRO A 95 -6.44 -0.33 -0.56
CA PRO A 95 -6.58 -0.05 0.86
C PRO A 95 -6.44 1.46 1.09
N VAL A 96 -7.41 2.08 1.76
CA VAL A 96 -7.26 3.50 2.13
C VAL A 96 -6.18 3.68 3.20
N ALA A 97 -5.35 4.71 3.04
CA ALA A 97 -4.27 5.07 3.96
C ALA A 97 -4.28 6.59 4.12
N GLY A 98 -4.08 7.06 5.35
CA GLY A 98 -4.15 8.47 5.70
C GLY A 98 -4.47 8.64 7.20
N SER A 99 -4.48 9.90 7.66
CA SER A 99 -4.92 10.25 9.01
C SER A 99 -6.44 10.09 9.14
N ALA A 100 -6.96 10.03 10.37
CA ALA A 100 -8.41 10.08 10.58
C ALA A 100 -8.96 11.49 10.29
N GLY A 101 -10.07 11.58 9.57
CA GLY A 101 -10.64 12.87 9.16
C GLY A 101 -11.51 12.79 7.91
N GLY A 102 -11.96 13.98 7.47
CA GLY A 102 -12.62 14.16 6.18
C GLY A 102 -11.60 14.41 5.08
N HIS A 103 -11.65 13.57 4.05
CA HIS A 103 -10.77 13.58 2.88
C HIS A 103 -11.60 13.57 1.60
N ARG A 104 -10.94 13.65 0.44
CA ARG A 104 -11.54 13.35 -0.86
C ARG A 104 -10.70 12.32 -1.62
N ILE A 105 -11.35 11.37 -2.29
CA ILE A 105 -10.70 10.50 -3.26
C ILE A 105 -10.84 11.17 -4.62
N VAL A 106 -9.70 11.46 -5.24
CA VAL A 106 -9.57 12.13 -6.53
C VAL A 106 -9.25 11.09 -7.60
N GLY A 107 -9.99 11.10 -8.70
CA GLY A 107 -9.70 10.32 -9.91
C GLY A 107 -9.39 11.28 -11.07
N TYR A 108 -8.32 10.99 -11.80
CA TYR A 108 -7.87 11.81 -12.93
C TYR A 108 -7.15 10.97 -13.98
N VAL A 109 -7.15 11.41 -15.24
CA VAL A 109 -6.38 10.76 -16.31
C VAL A 109 -4.94 11.30 -16.27
N ALA A 110 -3.97 10.43 -16.05
CA ALA A 110 -2.56 10.80 -15.94
C ALA A 110 -2.05 11.49 -17.22
N ASN A 111 -1.12 12.44 -17.06
CA ASN A 111 -0.40 13.13 -18.15
C ASN A 111 -1.26 13.91 -19.17
N SER A 112 -2.56 14.09 -18.92
CA SER A 112 -3.52 14.59 -19.92
C SER A 112 -4.13 15.96 -19.63
N GLY A 113 -3.99 16.48 -18.41
CA GLY A 113 -4.70 17.68 -17.95
C GLY A 113 -6.24 17.55 -17.95
N ALA A 114 -6.77 16.35 -18.15
CA ALA A 114 -8.19 16.07 -18.34
C ALA A 114 -8.98 16.15 -17.01
N PRO A 115 -10.33 16.10 -17.03
CA PRO A 115 -11.14 16.58 -15.93
C PRO A 115 -10.91 15.80 -14.63
N VAL A 116 -10.49 16.52 -13.60
CA VAL A 116 -10.33 15.99 -12.25
C VAL A 116 -11.69 15.81 -11.62
N ALA A 117 -12.01 14.58 -11.21
CA ALA A 117 -13.24 14.25 -10.50
C ALA A 117 -12.92 13.80 -9.07
N SER A 118 -13.79 14.10 -8.11
CA SER A 118 -13.55 13.71 -6.72
C SER A 118 -14.83 13.33 -5.99
N ALA A 119 -14.70 12.41 -5.04
CA ALA A 119 -15.76 11.99 -4.14
C ALA A 119 -15.29 12.16 -2.69
N PRO A 120 -16.15 12.64 -1.76
CA PRO A 120 -15.80 12.76 -0.35
C PRO A 120 -15.60 11.38 0.27
N PHE A 121 -14.62 11.26 1.17
CA PHE A 121 -14.34 10.03 1.89
C PHE A 121 -13.93 10.34 3.35
N THR A 122 -14.43 9.58 4.32
CA THR A 122 -14.06 9.76 5.73
C THR A 122 -13.20 8.61 6.22
N ILE A 123 -11.96 8.92 6.60
CA ILE A 123 -11.08 7.94 7.27
C ILE A 123 -11.46 7.91 8.75
N LEU A 124 -11.90 6.75 9.21
CA LEU A 124 -12.30 6.52 10.60
C LEU A 124 -11.06 6.30 11.47
N ALA A 125 -11.07 6.87 12.67
CA ALA A 125 -10.05 6.61 13.69
C ALA A 125 -10.03 5.13 14.06
N ALA A 126 -8.84 4.60 14.35
CA ALA A 126 -8.71 3.26 14.92
C ALA A 126 -9.41 3.20 16.30
N PRO A 127 -10.03 2.07 16.67
CA PRO A 127 -10.50 1.85 18.03
C PRO A 127 -9.34 2.04 19.04
N PRO A 128 -9.62 2.55 20.26
CA PRO A 128 -8.60 2.61 21.30
C PRO A 128 -8.05 1.21 21.56
N ALA A 129 -6.73 1.11 21.77
CA ALA A 129 -6.10 -0.14 22.17
C ALA A 129 -6.72 -0.65 23.49
N PRO A 130 -6.90 -1.98 23.65
CA PRO A 130 -7.34 -2.53 24.93
C PRO A 130 -6.35 -2.15 26.04
N PRO A 131 -6.82 -1.97 27.29
CA PRO A 131 -5.91 -1.75 28.42
C PRO A 131 -4.94 -2.92 28.57
N PRO A 132 -3.72 -2.70 29.08
CA PRO A 132 -2.78 -3.79 29.32
C PRO A 132 -3.39 -4.80 30.30
N THR A 133 -3.30 -6.09 29.96
CA THR A 133 -3.61 -7.17 30.89
C THR A 133 -2.69 -7.05 32.11
N PRO A 134 -3.21 -7.09 33.35
CA PRO A 134 -2.35 -7.08 34.54
C PRO A 134 -1.41 -8.29 34.53
N GLU A 135 -0.15 -8.07 34.87
CA GLU A 135 0.83 -9.14 35.04
C GLU A 135 0.40 -10.07 36.18
N PRO A 136 0.52 -11.41 36.05
CA PRO A 136 0.17 -12.32 37.13
C PRO A 136 1.07 -12.08 38.35
N THR A 137 0.45 -11.81 39.49
CA THR A 137 1.17 -11.68 40.76
C THR A 137 1.96 -12.97 41.04
N PRO A 138 3.28 -12.91 41.29
CA PRO A 138 4.08 -14.10 41.56
C PRO A 138 3.56 -14.83 42.81
N THR A 139 3.19 -16.10 42.65
CA THR A 139 2.77 -16.97 43.75
C THR A 139 3.94 -17.13 44.73
N PRO A 140 3.73 -16.94 46.05
CA PRO A 140 4.80 -17.12 47.03
C PRO A 140 5.33 -18.57 46.98
N THR A 141 6.65 -18.70 46.81
CA THR A 141 7.32 -20.01 46.84
C THR A 141 7.21 -20.60 48.25
N PRO A 142 6.81 -21.88 48.41
CA PRO A 142 6.75 -22.50 49.72
C PRO A 142 8.14 -22.55 50.37
N THR A 143 8.25 -22.05 51.60
CA THR A 143 9.48 -22.11 52.39
C THR A 143 9.88 -23.58 52.63
N PRO A 144 11.14 -23.98 52.39
CA PRO A 144 11.57 -25.35 52.62
C PRO A 144 11.44 -25.71 54.11
N ILE A 145 10.75 -26.82 54.40
CA ILE A 145 10.70 -27.39 55.74
C ILE A 145 12.08 -27.97 56.08
N PRO A 146 12.65 -27.67 57.26
CA PRO A 146 13.93 -28.26 57.67
C PRO A 146 13.81 -29.78 57.82
N THR A 147 14.62 -30.51 57.07
CA THR A 147 14.73 -31.97 57.15
C THR A 147 15.27 -32.39 58.52
N PRO A 148 14.69 -33.40 59.19
CA PRO A 148 15.20 -33.85 60.49
C PRO A 148 16.63 -34.39 60.36
N THR A 149 17.54 -33.84 61.16
CA THR A 149 18.96 -34.22 61.18
C THR A 149 19.10 -35.60 61.80
N LEU A 150 19.59 -36.59 61.04
CA LEU A 150 19.83 -37.94 61.56
C LEU A 150 21.08 -37.98 62.44
N THR A 151 20.97 -38.62 63.60
CA THR A 151 22.06 -38.81 64.57
C THR A 151 23.16 -39.71 63.99
N PRO A 152 24.46 -39.34 64.08
CA PRO A 152 25.53 -40.12 63.47
C PRO A 152 25.77 -41.46 64.19
N THR A 153 25.84 -42.54 63.41
CA THR A 153 26.25 -43.87 63.87
C THR A 153 27.76 -44.04 63.66
N PRO A 154 28.53 -44.56 64.65
CA PRO A 154 29.97 -44.74 64.48
C PRO A 154 30.28 -45.76 63.38
N THR A 155 31.07 -45.35 62.39
CA THR A 155 31.45 -46.18 61.22
C THR A 155 32.95 -46.45 61.23
N ALA A 156 33.36 -47.67 60.86
CA ALA A 156 34.74 -48.13 60.94
C ALA A 156 35.60 -47.73 59.73
N THR A 157 36.87 -47.40 60.01
CA THR A 157 38.05 -47.42 59.12
C THR A 157 38.37 -48.88 58.73
N PRO A 158 39.06 -49.25 57.61
CA PRO A 158 39.80 -48.46 56.61
C PRO A 158 39.13 -48.52 55.20
N ALA A 159 39.72 -48.19 54.03
CA ALA A 159 41.11 -47.92 53.62
C ALA A 159 41.20 -46.89 52.45
N ALA A 160 42.32 -46.87 51.71
CA ALA A 160 42.58 -45.93 50.60
C ALA A 160 42.90 -46.63 49.26
N ALA A 161 42.49 -46.03 48.13
CA ALA A 161 43.19 -46.08 46.84
C ALA A 161 42.66 -45.05 45.80
N ALA A 162 43.59 -44.52 44.99
CA ALA A 162 43.44 -44.07 43.59
C ALA A 162 42.42 -42.98 43.17
N GLN A 163 42.89 -41.72 43.21
CA GLN A 163 43.01 -40.80 42.04
C GLN A 163 42.18 -41.07 40.76
N SER A 164 41.40 -40.09 40.27
CA SER A 164 41.74 -39.29 39.06
C SER A 164 40.55 -38.51 38.43
N SER A 165 40.81 -37.22 38.14
CA SER A 165 40.25 -36.36 37.08
C SER A 165 38.92 -36.71 36.36
N SER A 166 37.94 -35.80 36.43
CA SER A 166 36.97 -35.54 35.33
C SER A 166 36.39 -34.12 35.39
N GLY A 167 37.25 -33.12 35.14
CA GLY A 167 36.89 -31.70 35.07
C GLY A 167 36.98 -31.09 33.66
N ILE A 168 36.78 -31.89 32.60
CA ILE A 168 37.17 -31.51 31.23
C ILE A 168 35.97 -31.30 30.28
N VAL A 169 34.80 -31.89 30.54
CA VAL A 169 33.71 -31.95 29.54
C VAL A 169 33.05 -30.61 29.17
N ASN A 170 33.17 -29.57 30.00
CA ASN A 170 32.51 -28.27 29.76
C ASN A 170 33.40 -27.16 29.15
N SER A 171 34.70 -27.41 28.89
CA SER A 171 35.62 -26.34 28.45
C SER A 171 35.94 -26.31 26.94
N LEU A 172 35.52 -27.34 26.18
CA LEU A 172 35.89 -27.48 24.76
C LEU A 172 34.72 -27.37 23.76
N LEU A 173 33.46 -27.59 24.17
CA LEU A 173 32.31 -27.50 23.26
C LEU A 173 32.05 -26.08 22.74
N VAL A 174 32.27 -25.05 23.57
CA VAL A 174 31.97 -23.65 23.22
C VAL A 174 32.98 -23.04 22.23
N PRO A 175 34.31 -23.05 22.46
CA PRO A 175 35.26 -22.47 21.51
C PRO A 175 35.38 -23.26 20.19
N GLY A 176 35.21 -24.59 20.23
CA GLY A 176 35.30 -25.43 19.03
C GLY A 176 34.18 -25.14 18.02
N LEU A 177 32.94 -24.95 18.49
CA LEU A 177 31.80 -24.62 17.63
C LEU A 177 31.99 -23.27 16.92
N ILE A 178 32.51 -22.27 17.64
CA ILE A 178 32.78 -20.92 17.11
C ILE A 178 33.84 -20.98 16.00
N ALA A 179 34.92 -21.75 16.19
CA ALA A 179 35.97 -21.92 15.18
C ALA A 179 35.45 -22.57 13.88
N ILE A 180 34.58 -23.58 14.00
CA ILE A 180 33.95 -24.25 12.83
C ILE A 180 33.04 -23.28 12.07
N ILE A 181 32.19 -22.52 12.78
CA ILE A 181 31.30 -21.52 12.18
C ILE A 181 32.11 -20.43 11.45
N ALA A 182 33.18 -19.92 12.06
CA ALA A 182 34.05 -18.93 11.44
C ALA A 182 34.69 -19.45 10.13
N LEU A 183 35.16 -20.70 10.12
CA LEU A 183 35.78 -21.31 8.94
C LEU A 183 34.77 -21.53 7.81
N LEU A 184 33.53 -21.92 8.13
CA LEU A 184 32.43 -22.01 7.15
C LEU A 184 32.07 -20.64 6.56
N ILE A 185 32.00 -19.58 7.36
CA ILE A 185 31.74 -18.21 6.87
C ILE A 185 32.84 -17.76 5.91
N ILE A 186 34.11 -17.99 6.25
CA ILE A 186 35.25 -17.65 5.37
C ILE A 186 35.15 -18.42 4.04
N ALA A 187 34.84 -19.72 4.07
CA ALA A 187 34.66 -20.52 2.86
C ALA A 187 33.52 -19.99 1.96
N VAL A 188 32.38 -19.59 2.55
CA VAL A 188 31.26 -18.97 1.82
C VAL A 188 31.65 -17.62 1.22
N VAL A 189 32.38 -16.77 1.95
CA VAL A 189 32.85 -15.47 1.43
C VAL A 189 33.83 -15.66 0.28
N VAL A 190 34.78 -16.59 0.40
CA VAL A 190 35.71 -16.94 -0.69
C VAL A 190 34.93 -17.48 -1.90
N LEU A 191 33.96 -18.36 -1.70
CA LEU A 191 33.11 -18.87 -2.77
C LEU A 191 32.33 -17.74 -3.46
N LEU A 192 31.71 -16.82 -2.71
CA LEU A 192 31.00 -15.66 -3.27
C LEU A 192 31.92 -14.72 -4.05
N VAL A 193 33.15 -14.50 -3.58
CA VAL A 193 34.17 -13.71 -4.30
C VAL A 193 34.60 -14.42 -5.58
N LEU A 194 34.80 -15.74 -5.55
CA LEU A 194 35.14 -16.54 -6.74
C LEU A 194 33.98 -16.60 -7.74
N LEU A 195 32.73 -16.69 -7.28
CA LEU A 195 31.53 -16.64 -8.13
C LEU A 195 31.35 -15.25 -8.76
N ARG A 196 31.57 -14.16 -8.01
CA ARG A 196 31.63 -12.80 -8.57
C ARG A 196 32.74 -12.67 -9.62
N ARG A 197 33.95 -13.17 -9.34
CA ARG A 197 35.08 -13.15 -10.31
C ARG A 197 34.82 -14.00 -11.57
N ARG A 198 34.08 -15.11 -11.48
CA ARG A 198 33.66 -15.88 -12.65
C ARG A 198 32.68 -15.07 -13.49
N ARG A 199 31.62 -14.54 -12.87
CA ARG A 199 30.62 -13.70 -13.55
C ARG A 199 31.23 -12.47 -14.25
N SER A 200 32.27 -11.87 -13.68
CA SER A 200 33.02 -10.76 -14.31
C SER A 200 33.96 -11.17 -15.46
N ARG A 201 34.19 -12.47 -15.68
CA ARG A 201 34.94 -12.97 -16.86
C ARG A 201 34.01 -13.32 -18.01
N ASP A 202 32.79 -13.74 -17.70
CA ASP A 202 31.78 -14.09 -18.71
C ASP A 202 31.36 -12.85 -19.56
N ASP A 203 31.40 -11.64 -18.98
CA ASP A 203 31.13 -10.36 -19.67
C ASP A 203 32.23 -9.90 -20.67
N LEU A 204 33.39 -10.56 -20.72
CA LEU A 204 34.51 -10.19 -21.62
C LEU A 204 34.64 -11.09 -22.87
N GLY A 205 33.70 -12.04 -23.06
CA GLY A 205 33.78 -13.06 -24.12
C GLY A 205 33.06 -12.72 -25.44
N THR A 206 32.19 -11.71 -25.49
CA THR A 206 31.29 -11.47 -26.64
C THR A 206 31.27 -10.00 -27.10
N GLY A 207 32.43 -9.47 -27.50
CA GLY A 207 32.49 -8.29 -28.36
C GLY A 207 32.22 -8.65 -29.82
N PRO A 208 31.26 -8.03 -30.52
CA PRO A 208 31.00 -8.31 -31.94
C PRO A 208 32.15 -7.78 -32.83
N PRO A 209 32.44 -8.45 -33.97
CA PRO A 209 33.51 -8.02 -34.86
C PRO A 209 33.16 -6.70 -35.57
N PRO A 210 34.13 -5.77 -35.76
CA PRO A 210 33.93 -4.60 -36.61
C PRO A 210 33.75 -5.05 -38.06
N GLY A 211 32.67 -4.60 -38.70
CA GLY A 211 32.39 -4.91 -40.09
C GLY A 211 33.40 -4.28 -41.05
N ALA A 212 33.74 -5.05 -42.10
CA ALA A 212 34.27 -4.57 -43.36
C ALA A 212 33.17 -4.68 -44.43
#